data_AF-A0A2D9RG86-F1
#
_entry.id   AF-A0A2D9RG86-F1
#
_cell.length_a   1.000
_cell.length_b   1.000
_cell.length_c   1.000
_cell.angle_alpha   90.00
_cell.angle_beta   90.00
_cell.angle_gamma   90.00
#
_symmetry.space_group_name_H-M   'P 1'
#
loop_
_entity.id
_entity.type
_entity.pdbx_description
1 polymer ?
#
loop_
_entity_poly.entity_id
_entity_poly.type
_entity_poly.pdbx_seq_one_letter_code
_entity_poly.pdbx_strand_id
1 'polypeptide(L)'
;MSRTLETLIKRVRKDIDELAIEVARAQDARNEILTEKATSAASVEAEAAMFDGSPLSGLGMSAFLQRQAQRQSELDEALGLAETAQKECQAALSGAFTELKRLEHLLAQEKLRERMEREKAEQAAFDERSSQMHARKGGSGL
;
A
#
# COMPACT_ATOMS: atom_id res chain seq x y z
N MET A 1 10.15 8.96 23.95
CA MET A 1 10.01 9.06 22.47
C MET A 1 8.78 8.29 21.97
N SER A 2 8.17 7.46 22.81
CA SER A 2 6.98 6.64 22.51
C SER A 2 5.80 7.41 21.90
N ARG A 3 5.45 8.59 22.43
CA ARG A 3 4.39 9.46 21.84
C ARG A 3 4.70 9.90 20.40
N THR A 4 5.97 10.13 20.08
CA THR A 4 6.40 10.52 18.74
C THR A 4 6.27 9.35 17.78
N LEU A 5 6.72 8.15 18.18
CA LEU A 5 6.57 6.92 17.39
C LEU A 5 5.10 6.57 17.15
N GLU A 6 4.25 6.68 18.18
CA GLU A 6 2.80 6.45 18.04
C GLU A 6 2.15 7.42 17.06
N THR A 7 2.61 8.67 17.01
CA THR A 7 2.13 9.67 16.03
C THR A 7 2.58 9.32 14.62
N LEU A 8 3.83 8.90 14.44
CA LEU A 8 4.35 8.44 13.14
C LEU A 8 3.60 7.20 12.64
N ILE A 9 3.33 6.22 13.51
CA ILE A 9 2.53 5.03 13.19
C ILE A 9 1.13 5.44 12.70
N LYS A 10 0.46 6.36 13.39
CA LYS A 10 -0.87 6.86 12.97
C LYS A 10 -0.82 7.51 11.59
N ARG A 11 0.22 8.31 11.32
CA ARG A 11 0.42 8.94 10.02
C ARG A 11 0.63 7.90 8.91
N VAL A 12 1.56 6.97 9.10
CA VAL A 12 1.84 5.93 8.10
C VAL A 12 0.63 5.05 7.83
N ARG A 13 -0.20 4.76 8.85
CA ARG A 13 -1.48 4.06 8.64
C ARG A 13 -2.44 4.84 7.74
N LYS A 14 -2.54 6.15 7.93
CA LYS A 14 -3.33 7.02 7.03
C LYS A 14 -2.77 7.00 5.61
N ASP A 15 -1.45 7.07 5.47
CA ASP A 15 -0.79 7.02 4.16
C ASP A 15 -1.05 5.67 3.46
N ILE A 16 -1.07 4.56 4.21
CA ILE A 16 -1.46 3.23 3.70
C ILE A 16 -2.91 3.22 3.20
N ASP A 17 -3.84 3.78 3.96
CA ASP A 17 -5.26 3.84 3.57
C ASP A 17 -5.44 4.66 2.28
N GLU A 18 -4.74 5.80 2.17
CA GLU A 18 -4.74 6.64 0.96
C GLU A 18 -4.13 5.90 -0.24
N LEU A 19 -2.97 5.25 -0.06
CA LEU A 19 -2.33 4.46 -1.11
C LEU A 19 -3.17 3.26 -1.55
N ALA A 20 -3.91 2.63 -0.64
CA ALA A 20 -4.81 1.52 -0.98
C ALA A 20 -5.95 2.00 -1.91
N ILE A 21 -6.47 3.20 -1.69
CA ILE A 21 -7.45 3.83 -2.59
C ILE A 21 -6.85 4.10 -3.96
N GLU A 22 -5.61 4.62 -4.03
CA GLU A 22 -4.94 4.89 -5.30
C GLU A 22 -4.60 3.61 -6.07
N VAL A 23 -4.20 2.53 -5.38
CA VAL A 23 -4.02 1.20 -6.01
C VAL A 23 -5.33 0.71 -6.63
N ALA A 24 -6.46 0.84 -5.91
CA ALA A 24 -7.76 0.46 -6.42
C ALA A 24 -8.13 1.27 -7.67
N ARG A 25 -7.97 2.61 -7.62
CA ARG A 25 -8.21 3.50 -8.76
C ARG A 25 -7.37 3.15 -9.98
N ALA A 26 -6.08 2.89 -9.79
CA ALA A 26 -5.18 2.50 -10.88
C ALA A 26 -5.59 1.14 -11.49
N GLN A 27 -6.05 0.22 -10.64
CA GLN A 27 -6.53 -1.08 -11.09
C GLN A 27 -7.88 -0.98 -11.84
N ASP A 28 -8.78 -0.12 -11.40
CA ASP A 28 -10.04 0.15 -12.09
C ASP A 28 -9.79 0.77 -13.47
N ALA A 29 -8.93 1.79 -13.56
CA ALA A 29 -8.54 2.40 -14.84
C ALA A 29 -7.92 1.37 -15.81
N ARG A 30 -7.05 0.48 -15.30
CA ARG A 30 -6.50 -0.62 -16.10
C ARG A 30 -7.60 -1.55 -16.62
N ASN A 31 -8.56 -1.91 -15.78
CA ASN A 31 -9.65 -2.81 -16.15
C ASN A 31 -10.61 -2.16 -17.16
N GLU A 32 -10.86 -0.86 -17.05
CA GLU A 32 -11.64 -0.09 -18.03
C GLU A 32 -10.98 -0.15 -19.41
N ILE A 33 -9.67 0.09 -19.49
CA ILE A 33 -8.92 0.01 -20.75
C ILE A 33 -8.97 -1.40 -21.33
N LEU A 34 -8.81 -2.44 -20.51
CA LEU A 34 -8.92 -3.84 -20.98
C LEU A 34 -10.32 -4.16 -21.50
N THR A 35 -11.35 -3.63 -20.85
CA THR A 35 -12.75 -3.78 -21.29
C THR A 35 -12.98 -3.08 -22.62
N GLU A 36 -12.43 -1.87 -22.78
CA GLU A 36 -12.52 -1.14 -24.04
C GLU A 36 -11.79 -1.87 -25.18
N LYS A 37 -10.62 -2.43 -24.91
CA LYS A 37 -9.88 -3.27 -25.88
C LYS A 37 -10.69 -4.50 -26.31
N ALA A 38 -11.31 -5.19 -25.36
CA ALA A 38 -12.18 -6.32 -25.66
C ALA A 38 -13.39 -5.90 -26.51
N THR A 39 -13.97 -4.72 -26.22
CA THR A 39 -15.09 -4.16 -26.98
C THR A 39 -14.68 -3.75 -28.40
N SER A 40 -13.51 -3.15 -28.57
CA SER A 40 -12.95 -2.81 -29.89
C SER A 40 -12.70 -4.08 -30.73
N ALA A 41 -12.15 -5.14 -30.14
CA ALA A 41 -11.98 -6.43 -30.81
C ALA A 41 -13.32 -7.02 -31.26
N ALA A 42 -14.33 -7.04 -30.38
CA ALA A 42 -15.67 -7.50 -30.72
C ALA A 42 -16.33 -6.65 -31.83
N SER A 43 -16.08 -5.33 -31.84
CA SER A 43 -16.57 -4.44 -32.90
C SER A 43 -15.93 -4.76 -34.26
N VAL A 44 -14.65 -5.14 -34.30
CA VAL A 44 -13.98 -5.54 -35.54
C VAL A 44 -14.57 -6.85 -36.07
N GLU A 45 -14.82 -7.82 -35.19
CA GLU A 45 -15.46 -9.09 -35.57
C GLU A 45 -16.88 -8.88 -36.10
N ALA A 46 -17.67 -8.02 -35.45
CA ALA A 46 -19.03 -7.69 -35.87
C ALA A 46 -19.04 -7.02 -37.26
N GLU A 47 -18.15 -6.06 -37.50
CA GLU A 47 -18.03 -5.39 -38.80
C GLU A 47 -17.60 -6.39 -39.89
N ALA A 48 -16.66 -7.31 -39.58
CA ALA A 48 -16.22 -8.35 -40.49
C ALA A 48 -17.34 -9.32 -40.87
N ALA A 49 -18.25 -9.63 -39.95
CA ALA A 49 -19.42 -10.47 -40.21
C ALA A 49 -20.47 -9.79 -41.10
N MET A 50 -20.52 -8.47 -41.13
CA MET A 50 -21.44 -7.68 -41.97
C MET A 50 -20.90 -7.40 -43.38
N PHE A 51 -19.65 -7.76 -43.66
CA PHE A 51 -19.00 -7.53 -44.95
C PHE A 51 -19.60 -8.41 -46.05
N ASP A 52 -20.18 -7.78 -47.09
CA ASP A 52 -20.87 -8.46 -48.19
C ASP A 52 -19.97 -8.75 -49.41
N GLY A 53 -18.68 -8.39 -49.36
CA GLY A 53 -17.74 -8.60 -50.47
C GLY A 53 -17.83 -7.58 -51.61
N SER A 54 -18.74 -6.60 -51.53
CA SER A 54 -18.87 -5.57 -52.57
C SER A 54 -17.69 -4.57 -52.57
N PRO A 55 -17.31 -4.00 -53.72
CA PRO A 55 -16.23 -3.00 -53.76
C PRO A 55 -16.52 -1.75 -52.91
N LEU A 56 -17.79 -1.35 -52.79
CA LEU A 56 -18.22 -0.22 -51.96
C LEU A 56 -18.10 -0.54 -50.46
N SER A 57 -18.47 -1.76 -50.03
CA SER A 57 -18.26 -2.18 -48.64
C SER A 57 -16.77 -2.36 -48.32
N GLY A 58 -15.94 -2.74 -49.30
CA GLY A 58 -14.48 -2.86 -49.12
C GLY A 58 -13.80 -1.52 -48.82
N LEU A 59 -14.24 -0.43 -49.45
CA LEU A 59 -13.74 0.92 -49.16
C LEU A 59 -14.13 1.38 -47.75
N GLY A 60 -15.37 1.13 -47.32
CA GLY A 60 -15.82 1.43 -45.95
C GLY A 60 -15.07 0.62 -44.89
N MET A 61 -14.87 -0.67 -45.15
CA MET A 61 -14.16 -1.59 -44.27
C MET A 61 -12.70 -1.19 -44.06
N SER A 62 -11.98 -0.80 -45.13
CA SER A 62 -10.57 -0.40 -45.00
C SER A 62 -10.38 0.86 -44.12
N ALA A 63 -11.23 1.88 -44.28
CA ALA A 63 -11.21 3.08 -43.44
C ALA A 63 -11.65 2.80 -41.98
N PHE A 64 -12.54 1.83 -41.78
CA PHE A 64 -12.90 1.37 -40.44
C PHE A 64 -11.72 0.66 -39.77
N LEU A 65 -11.09 -0.32 -40.44
CA LEU A 65 -9.96 -1.07 -39.91
C LEU A 65 -8.78 -0.16 -39.57
N GLN A 66 -8.49 0.86 -40.38
CA GLN A 66 -7.45 1.83 -40.08
C GLN A 66 -7.73 2.61 -38.79
N ARG A 67 -8.98 3.05 -38.58
CA ARG A 67 -9.38 3.73 -37.34
C ARG A 67 -9.30 2.80 -36.13
N GLN A 68 -9.70 1.54 -36.28
CA GLN A 68 -9.58 0.55 -35.21
C GLN A 68 -8.12 0.26 -34.86
N ALA A 69 -7.23 0.15 -35.85
CA ALA A 69 -5.80 -0.03 -35.62
C ALA A 69 -5.19 1.15 -34.85
N GLN A 70 -5.56 2.39 -35.20
CA GLN A 70 -5.13 3.57 -34.46
C GLN A 70 -5.66 3.54 -33.02
N ARG A 71 -6.96 3.27 -32.83
CA ARG A 71 -7.56 3.18 -31.49
C ARG A 71 -6.89 2.10 -30.64
N GLN A 72 -6.57 0.96 -31.23
CA GLN A 72 -5.90 -0.13 -30.55
C GLN A 72 -4.49 0.29 -30.10
N SER A 73 -3.74 1.01 -30.94
CA SER A 73 -2.44 1.57 -30.56
C SER A 73 -2.55 2.56 -29.39
N GLU A 74 -3.56 3.44 -29.39
CA GLU A 74 -3.81 4.38 -28.29
C GLU A 74 -4.14 3.64 -26.99
N LEU A 75 -4.97 2.59 -27.07
CA LEU A 75 -5.33 1.77 -25.92
C LEU A 75 -4.15 0.93 -25.41
N ASP A 76 -3.24 0.48 -26.28
CA ASP A 76 -2.01 -0.20 -25.90
C ASP A 76 -1.08 0.72 -25.12
N GLU A 77 -0.89 1.96 -25.58
CA GLU A 77 -0.10 2.96 -24.89
C GLU A 77 -0.72 3.33 -23.53
N ALA A 78 -2.02 3.60 -23.51
CA ALA A 78 -2.75 3.89 -22.27
C ALA A 78 -2.68 2.73 -21.27
N LEU A 79 -2.77 1.47 -21.74
CA LEU A 79 -2.63 0.29 -20.90
C LEU A 79 -1.22 0.22 -20.30
N GLY A 80 -0.18 0.48 -21.09
CA GLY A 80 1.20 0.49 -20.59
C GLY A 80 1.43 1.54 -19.50
N LEU A 81 0.85 2.72 -19.65
CA LEU A 81 0.87 3.77 -18.63
C LEU A 81 0.10 3.35 -17.36
N ALA A 82 -1.11 2.79 -17.52
CA ALA A 82 -1.92 2.34 -16.39
C ALA A 82 -1.25 1.20 -15.61
N GLU A 83 -0.62 0.24 -16.30
CA GLU A 83 0.12 -0.86 -15.66
C GLU A 83 1.36 -0.36 -14.92
N THR A 84 2.02 0.68 -15.44
CA THR A 84 3.15 1.33 -14.76
C THR A 84 2.66 2.04 -13.49
N ALA A 85 1.62 2.85 -13.59
CA ALA A 85 1.02 3.53 -12.45
C ALA A 85 0.56 2.55 -11.36
N GLN A 86 -0.08 1.44 -11.74
CA GLN A 86 -0.49 0.38 -10.81
C GLN A 86 0.71 -0.21 -10.06
N LYS A 87 1.80 -0.55 -10.79
CA LYS A 87 3.02 -1.09 -10.19
C LYS A 87 3.67 -0.11 -9.22
N GLU A 88 3.74 1.17 -9.59
CA GLU A 88 4.29 2.22 -8.73
C GLU A 88 3.47 2.39 -7.45
N CYS A 89 2.14 2.41 -7.54
CA CYS A 89 1.26 2.49 -6.38
C CYS A 89 1.40 1.26 -5.47
N GLN A 90 1.50 0.06 -6.04
CA GLN A 90 1.73 -1.18 -5.28
C GLN A 90 3.09 -1.18 -4.57
N ALA A 91 4.13 -0.67 -5.23
CA ALA A 91 5.45 -0.53 -4.64
C ALA A 91 5.44 0.49 -3.48
N ALA A 92 4.79 1.64 -3.66
CA ALA A 92 4.62 2.64 -2.61
C ALA A 92 3.86 2.09 -1.40
N LEU A 93 2.76 1.38 -1.63
CA LEU A 93 1.98 0.73 -0.58
C LEU A 93 2.81 -0.31 0.20
N SER A 94 3.58 -1.13 -0.52
CA SER A 94 4.48 -2.12 0.09
C SER A 94 5.58 -1.45 0.94
N GLY A 95 6.12 -0.33 0.45
CA GLY A 95 7.07 0.50 1.19
C GLY A 95 6.47 1.05 2.48
N ALA A 96 5.24 1.57 2.42
CA ALA A 96 4.53 2.10 3.58
C ALA A 96 4.25 1.02 4.64
N PHE A 97 3.86 -0.19 4.24
CA PHE A 97 3.72 -1.33 5.16
C PHE A 97 5.04 -1.73 5.81
N THR A 98 6.14 -1.70 5.06
CA THR A 98 7.48 -2.00 5.59
C THR A 98 7.87 -0.98 6.67
N GLU A 99 7.64 0.32 6.41
CA GLU A 99 7.90 1.38 7.37
C GLU A 99 7.00 1.26 8.61
N LEU A 100 5.71 0.95 8.43
CA LEU A 100 4.79 0.70 9.54
C LEU A 100 5.33 -0.40 10.46
N LYS A 101 5.77 -1.53 9.89
CA LYS A 101 6.31 -2.65 10.66
C LYS A 101 7.58 -2.28 11.40
N ARG A 102 8.46 -1.50 10.78
CA ARG A 102 9.66 -0.95 11.42
C ARG A 102 9.29 -0.08 12.62
N LEU A 103 8.35 0.84 12.47
CA LEU A 103 7.92 1.73 13.55
C LEU A 103 7.23 0.96 14.69
N GLU A 104 6.38 -0.02 14.37
CA GLU A 104 5.74 -0.90 15.36
C GLU A 104 6.80 -1.67 16.18
N HIS A 105 7.85 -2.16 15.52
CA HIS A 105 8.96 -2.83 16.18
C HIS A 105 9.73 -1.90 17.12
N LEU A 106 10.06 -0.68 16.67
CA LEU A 106 10.75 0.31 17.48
C LEU A 106 9.93 0.70 18.72
N LEU A 107 8.63 0.89 18.56
CA LEU A 107 7.74 1.21 19.69
C LEU A 107 7.69 0.06 20.70
N ALA A 108 7.64 -1.20 20.23
CA ALA A 108 7.66 -2.35 21.11
C ALA A 108 8.97 -2.44 21.91
N GLN A 109 10.12 -2.18 21.27
CA GLN A 109 11.41 -2.13 21.96
C GLN A 109 11.46 -1.01 23.00
N GLU A 110 10.95 0.19 22.69
CA GLU A 110 10.93 1.31 23.65
C GLU A 110 10.05 0.97 24.86
N LYS A 111 8.85 0.42 24.63
CA LYS A 111 7.96 -0.02 25.72
C LYS A 111 8.59 -1.10 26.60
N LEU A 112 9.33 -2.03 26.00
CA LEU A 112 10.06 -3.07 26.75
C LEU A 112 11.16 -2.45 27.61
N ARG A 113 11.94 -1.51 27.06
CA ARG A 113 12.98 -0.78 27.82
C ARG A 113 12.38 0.02 28.96
N GLU A 114 11.32 0.78 28.71
CA GLU A 114 10.62 1.54 29.75
C GLU A 114 10.13 0.64 30.89
N ARG A 115 9.61 -0.55 30.55
CA ARG A 115 9.18 -1.54 31.55
C ARG A 115 10.36 -2.06 32.39
N MET A 116 11.45 -2.46 31.74
CA MET A 116 12.64 -2.95 32.46
C MET A 116 13.24 -1.88 33.38
N GLU A 117 13.27 -0.62 32.96
CA GLU A 117 13.78 0.46 33.80
C GLU A 117 12.88 0.74 35.01
N ARG A 118 11.55 0.61 34.85
CA ARG A 118 10.62 0.69 36.00
C ARG A 118 10.81 -0.48 36.96
N GLU A 119 10.89 -1.71 36.45
CA GLU A 119 11.12 -2.91 37.28
C GLU A 119 12.45 -2.80 38.06
N LYS A 120 13.52 -2.31 37.42
CA LYS A 120 14.80 -2.04 38.10
C LYS A 120 14.67 -0.96 39.18
N ALA A 121 13.97 0.13 38.90
CA ALA A 121 13.77 1.21 39.86
C ALA A 121 12.95 0.75 41.08
N GLU A 122 11.92 -0.05 40.86
CA GLU A 122 11.10 -0.65 41.92
C GLU A 122 11.92 -1.62 42.79
N GLN A 123 12.74 -2.47 42.16
CA GLN A 123 13.64 -3.38 42.86
C GLN A 123 14.66 -2.62 43.71
N ALA A 124 15.31 -1.60 43.15
CA ALA A 124 16.27 -0.77 43.88
C ALA A 124 15.62 -0.06 45.09
N ALA A 125 14.41 0.48 44.92
CA ALA A 125 13.65 1.11 45.99
C ALA A 125 13.17 0.12 47.07
N PHE A 126 12.96 -1.15 46.71
CA PHE A 126 12.67 -2.22 47.66
C PHE A 126 13.90 -2.62 48.46
N ASP A 127 15.04 -2.83 47.78
CA ASP A 127 16.31 -3.19 48.41
C ASP A 127 16.79 -2.11 49.38
N GLU A 128 16.66 -0.83 49.01
CA GLU A 128 16.99 0.29 49.89
C GLU A 128 16.10 0.30 51.15
N ARG A 129 14.78 0.12 51.00
CA ARG A 129 13.86 0.05 52.14
C ARG A 129 14.12 -1.15 53.04
N SER A 130 14.46 -2.31 52.46
CA SER A 130 14.81 -3.52 53.19
C SER A 130 16.07 -3.30 54.03
N SER A 131 17.14 -2.76 53.42
CA SER A 131 18.39 -2.47 54.12
C SER A 131 18.23 -1.47 55.28
N GLN A 132 17.40 -0.43 55.11
CA GLN A 132 17.08 0.52 56.18
C GLN A 132 16.28 -0.11 57.33
N MET A 133 15.33 -1.00 57.04
CA MET A 133 14.60 -1.75 58.08
C MET A 133 15.52 -2.68 58.87
N HIS A 134 16.41 -3.40 58.20
CA HIS A 134 17.36 -4.30 58.84
C HIS A 134 18.37 -3.52 59.70
N ALA A 135 18.86 -2.37 59.23
CA ALA A 135 19.72 -1.48 60.03
C ALA A 135 19.03 -0.96 61.30
N ARG A 136 17.73 -0.59 61.22
CA ARG A 136 16.95 -0.16 62.39
C ARG A 136 16.71 -1.28 63.41
N LYS A 137 16.46 -2.52 62.96
CA LYS A 137 16.30 -3.67 63.88
C LYS A 137 17.63 -4.09 64.53
N GLY A 138 18.75 -4.00 63.81
CA GLY A 138 20.08 -4.31 64.35
C GLY A 138 20.60 -3.28 65.36
N GLY A 139 20.14 -2.03 65.29
CA GLY A 139 20.49 -0.96 66.24
C GLY A 139 19.63 -0.88 67.50
N SER A 140 18.57 -1.68 67.61
CA SER A 140 17.63 -1.69 68.76
C SER A 140 17.95 -2.79 69.79
N GLY A 141 19.14 -3.38 69.73
CA GLY A 141 19.57 -4.52 70.57
C GLY A 141 20.68 -4.22 71.58
N LEU A 142 20.85 -2.95 71.98
CA LEU A 142 21.65 -2.54 73.15
C LEU A 142 20.72 -1.92 74.19
#